data_AF-F1YLM2-F1
#
_entry.id   AF-F1YLM2-F1
#
_cell.length_a   1.000
_cell.length_b   1.000
_cell.length_c   1.000
_cell.angle_alpha   90.00
_cell.angle_beta   90.00
_cell.angle_gamma   90.00
#
_symmetry.space_group_name_H-M   'P 1'
#
loop_
_entity.id
_entity.type
_entity.pdbx_description
1 polymer ?
#
loop_
_entity_poly.entity_id
_entity_poly.type
_entity_poly.pdbx_seq_one_letter_code
_entity_poly.pdbx_strand_id
1 'polypeptide(L)'
;MRSTTRTTTRIAAAAVFTATIAAGAATIGSGAASADGFPDGPYCNGPAAVLAESAWSQVAICPVQGPTGWEYSGKGKATGETIDLWGATRDSYGFHAYNNGYTYHVHPDRLLITSPDGSTVADEPWTFYQSR
;
A
#
# COMPACT_ATOMS: atom_id res chain seq x y z
N MET A 1 42.08 19.14 40.05
CA MET A 1 42.29 17.92 40.87
C MET A 1 40.99 17.14 40.91
N ARG A 2 41.07 15.81 40.75
CA ARG A 2 40.04 14.76 41.01
C ARG A 2 38.90 14.68 39.98
N SER A 3 38.45 13.51 39.52
CA SER A 3 38.96 12.13 39.62
C SER A 3 38.18 11.30 38.60
N THR A 4 38.87 10.36 37.98
CA THR A 4 38.38 9.34 37.05
C THR A 4 37.39 8.38 37.71
N THR A 5 36.30 8.00 37.03
CA THR A 5 35.67 6.67 37.26
C THR A 5 35.00 6.18 35.97
N ARG A 6 35.68 5.25 35.28
CA ARG A 6 35.08 4.36 34.27
C ARG A 6 34.29 3.29 35.02
N THR A 7 33.02 3.12 34.70
CA THR A 7 32.24 1.95 35.13
C THR A 7 31.88 1.15 33.90
N THR A 8 32.68 0.11 33.66
CA THR A 8 32.42 -0.93 32.66
C THR A 8 31.64 -2.02 33.38
N THR A 9 30.34 -2.16 33.09
CA THR A 9 29.56 -3.30 33.57
C THR A 9 29.15 -4.15 32.37
N ARG A 10 29.95 -5.19 32.10
CA ARG A 10 29.52 -6.32 31.28
C ARG A 10 28.61 -7.18 32.13
N ILE A 11 27.32 -7.24 31.81
CA ILE A 11 26.46 -8.34 32.24
C ILE A 11 26.13 -9.13 30.98
N ALA A 12 26.90 -10.19 30.78
CA ALA A 12 26.53 -11.29 29.92
C ALA A 12 26.00 -12.39 30.84
N ALA A 13 24.77 -12.86 30.61
CA ALA A 13 24.40 -14.28 30.74
C ALA A 13 22.91 -14.49 30.45
N ALA A 14 22.66 -15.22 29.36
CA ALA A 14 21.71 -16.32 29.22
C ALA A 14 20.32 -16.18 29.87
N ALA A 15 19.33 -15.89 29.03
CA ALA A 15 17.96 -16.33 29.28
C ALA A 15 17.65 -17.54 28.38
N VAL A 16 17.23 -18.61 29.05
CA VAL A 16 17.00 -19.98 28.57
C VAL A 16 15.85 -20.01 27.56
N PHE A 17 16.07 -20.65 26.41
CA PHE A 17 15.01 -21.06 25.51
C PHE A 17 14.26 -22.25 26.12
N THR A 18 13.11 -22.01 26.74
CA THR A 18 12.11 -23.05 26.99
C THR A 18 11.18 -23.15 25.78
N ALA A 19 11.47 -24.11 24.90
CA ALA A 19 10.56 -24.52 23.85
C ALA A 19 9.48 -25.43 24.44
N THR A 20 8.31 -24.86 24.76
CA THR A 20 7.09 -25.65 24.99
C THR A 20 6.36 -25.81 23.67
N ILE A 21 6.43 -27.01 23.08
CA ILE A 21 5.67 -27.40 21.90
C ILE A 21 4.26 -27.75 22.37
N ALA A 22 3.35 -26.78 22.32
CA ALA A 22 1.92 -27.06 22.42
C ALA A 22 1.40 -27.36 21.02
N ALA A 23 1.30 -28.64 20.67
CA ALA A 23 0.46 -29.10 19.58
C ALA A 23 -1.01 -28.93 20.04
N GLY A 24 -1.71 -27.94 19.49
CA GLY A 24 -3.08 -27.64 19.86
C GLY A 24 -3.85 -27.01 18.70
N ALA A 25 -4.75 -27.81 18.13
CA ALA A 25 -5.88 -27.43 17.28
C ALA A 25 -5.61 -26.49 16.10
N ALA A 26 -5.42 -27.06 14.92
CA ALA A 26 -5.75 -26.39 13.67
C ALA A 26 -7.25 -26.10 13.64
N THR A 27 -7.64 -24.89 14.04
CA THR A 27 -8.87 -24.30 13.53
C THR A 27 -8.52 -23.80 12.13
N ILE A 28 -9.08 -24.43 11.10
CA ILE A 28 -9.21 -23.78 9.80
C ILE A 28 -10.23 -22.67 10.00
N GLY A 29 -9.75 -21.53 10.50
CA GLY A 29 -10.49 -20.29 10.48
C GLY A 29 -10.65 -19.91 9.01
N SER A 30 -11.90 -19.79 8.57
CA SER A 30 -12.27 -19.19 7.28
C SER A 30 -11.35 -18.01 6.98
N GLY A 31 -10.53 -18.14 5.93
CA GLY A 31 -9.50 -17.17 5.59
C GLY A 31 -10.11 -15.78 5.52
N ALA A 32 -9.78 -14.94 6.51
CA ALA A 32 -9.94 -13.51 6.34
C ALA A 32 -9.05 -13.15 5.16
N ALA A 33 -9.65 -12.70 4.06
CA ALA A 33 -8.89 -12.06 3.00
C ALA A 33 -8.02 -11.01 3.70
N SER A 34 -6.71 -11.15 3.58
CA SER A 34 -5.79 -10.21 4.21
C SER A 34 -6.03 -8.85 3.56
N ALA A 35 -6.69 -7.98 4.32
CA ALA A 35 -6.44 -6.56 4.40
C ALA A 35 -5.09 -6.18 3.75
N ASP A 36 -5.10 -5.55 2.58
CA ASP A 36 -3.88 -5.21 1.81
C ASP A 36 -3.86 -3.72 1.49
N GLY A 37 -2.71 -3.07 1.52
CA GLY A 37 -2.63 -1.61 1.39
C GLY A 37 -1.37 -0.99 2.00
N PHE A 38 -1.31 0.34 1.96
CA PHE A 38 -0.22 1.11 2.58
C PHE A 38 -0.55 1.45 4.03
N PRO A 39 0.45 1.47 4.94
CA PRO A 39 0.29 2.07 6.27
C PRO A 39 -0.19 3.51 6.13
N ASP A 40 -1.29 3.85 6.82
CA ASP A 40 -1.96 5.15 6.76
C ASP A 40 -2.41 5.58 5.34
N GLY A 41 -2.49 4.67 4.37
CA GLY A 41 -2.78 4.99 2.97
C GLY A 41 -4.00 4.25 2.42
N PRO A 42 -4.11 4.17 1.07
CA PRO A 42 -5.12 3.36 0.39
C PRO A 42 -5.15 1.92 0.90
N TYR A 43 -6.37 1.39 1.06
CA TYR A 43 -6.62 0.10 1.68
C TYR A 43 -7.65 -0.69 0.88
N CYS A 44 -7.36 -1.98 0.68
CA CYS A 44 -8.22 -2.92 -0.01
C CYS A 44 -8.79 -3.97 0.94
N ASN A 45 -10.10 -4.21 0.83
CA ASN A 45 -10.76 -5.34 1.49
C ASN A 45 -10.55 -6.64 0.68
N GLY A 46 -9.29 -7.02 0.54
CA GLY A 46 -8.82 -8.12 -0.31
C GLY A 46 -7.42 -7.84 -0.86
N PRO A 47 -6.78 -8.81 -1.52
CA PRO A 47 -5.45 -8.61 -2.09
C PRO A 47 -5.50 -7.51 -3.15
N ALA A 48 -4.65 -6.49 -3.00
CA ALA A 48 -4.55 -5.42 -3.97
C ALA A 48 -3.93 -5.97 -5.27
N ALA A 49 -4.51 -5.63 -6.42
CA ALA A 49 -3.91 -5.95 -7.70
C ALA A 49 -2.66 -5.11 -7.98
N VAL A 50 -2.67 -3.86 -7.49
CA VAL A 50 -1.53 -2.95 -7.54
C VAL A 50 -1.42 -2.20 -6.22
N LEU A 51 -0.19 -2.08 -5.72
CA LEU A 51 0.21 -1.09 -4.73
C LEU A 51 1.35 -0.28 -5.33
N ALA A 52 1.17 1.03 -5.43
CA ALA A 52 2.14 1.93 -6.01
C ALA A 52 2.32 3.18 -5.14
N GLU A 53 3.55 3.63 -4.98
CA GLU A 53 3.88 4.84 -4.25
C GLU A 53 4.86 5.69 -5.07
N SER A 54 4.65 7.01 -5.07
CA SER A 54 5.54 8.02 -5.61
C SER A 54 6.07 8.94 -4.49
N ALA A 55 6.82 9.97 -4.87
CA ALA A 55 7.16 11.03 -3.92
C ALA A 55 5.93 11.73 -3.34
N TRP A 56 4.83 11.81 -4.09
CA TRP A 56 3.67 12.66 -3.78
C TRP A 56 2.38 11.89 -3.53
N SER A 57 2.27 10.66 -4.00
CA SER A 57 1.03 9.90 -4.02
C SER A 57 1.21 8.46 -3.55
N GLN A 58 0.18 7.90 -2.94
CA GLN A 58 0.01 6.46 -2.73
C GLN A 58 -1.24 6.01 -3.48
N VAL A 59 -1.16 4.86 -4.14
CA VAL A 59 -2.25 4.30 -4.95
C VAL A 59 -2.39 2.81 -4.70
N ALA A 60 -3.62 2.35 -4.50
CA ALA A 60 -3.98 0.95 -4.50
C ALA A 60 -5.06 0.68 -5.54
N ILE A 61 -4.97 -0.46 -6.22
CA ILE A 61 -6.05 -0.99 -7.05
C ILE A 61 -6.69 -2.17 -6.31
N CYS A 62 -7.90 -1.95 -5.84
CA CYS A 62 -8.62 -2.86 -4.96
C CYS A 62 -9.66 -3.68 -5.72
N PRO A 63 -9.82 -4.97 -5.40
CA PRO A 63 -10.93 -5.75 -5.93
C PRO A 63 -12.25 -5.26 -5.33
N VAL A 64 -13.27 -5.09 -6.16
CA VAL A 64 -14.64 -4.81 -5.71
C VAL A 64 -15.58 -5.95 -6.07
N GLN A 65 -16.56 -6.21 -5.19
CA GLN A 65 -17.64 -7.14 -5.51
C GLN A 65 -18.61 -6.50 -6.50
N GLY A 66 -18.53 -6.88 -7.77
CA GLY A 66 -19.42 -6.37 -8.82
C GLY A 66 -18.87 -6.54 -10.23
N PRO A 67 -19.64 -6.15 -11.26
CA PRO A 67 -19.27 -6.36 -12.67
C PRO A 67 -18.06 -5.53 -13.13
N THR A 68 -17.73 -4.46 -12.41
CA THR A 68 -16.64 -3.54 -12.72
C THR A 68 -15.28 -3.98 -12.17
N GLY A 69 -15.24 -4.97 -11.27
CA GLY A 69 -14.05 -5.69 -10.84
C GLY A 69 -13.04 -4.93 -9.97
N TRP A 70 -12.75 -3.66 -10.28
CA TRP A 70 -11.70 -2.88 -9.63
C TRP A 70 -12.14 -1.48 -9.19
N GLU A 71 -11.52 -1.05 -8.10
CA GLU A 71 -11.57 0.31 -7.55
C GLU A 71 -10.15 0.87 -7.53
N TYR A 72 -10.03 2.13 -7.95
CA TYR A 72 -8.84 2.93 -7.73
C TYR A 72 -8.97 3.65 -6.39
N SER A 73 -8.02 3.47 -5.49
CA SER A 73 -7.93 4.23 -4.24
C SER A 73 -6.61 5.00 -4.24
N GLY A 74 -6.68 6.32 -4.17
CA GLY A 74 -5.52 7.22 -4.22
C GLY A 74 -5.46 8.12 -2.99
N LYS A 75 -4.25 8.43 -2.54
CA LYS A 75 -3.98 9.39 -1.46
C LYS A 75 -2.86 10.35 -1.84
N GLY A 76 -3.10 11.65 -1.70
CA GLY A 76 -2.04 12.65 -1.74
C GLY A 76 -1.25 12.67 -0.44
N LYS A 77 0.07 12.43 -0.48
CA LYS A 77 0.94 12.36 0.71
C LYS A 77 1.09 13.71 1.40
N ALA A 78 1.05 14.80 0.63
CA ALA A 78 1.21 16.16 1.17
C ALA A 78 -0.05 16.67 1.90
N THR A 79 -1.24 16.39 1.36
CA THR A 79 -2.52 16.88 1.91
C THR A 79 -3.22 15.85 2.79
N GLY A 80 -2.92 14.56 2.62
CA GLY A 80 -3.63 13.45 3.25
C GLY A 80 -4.99 13.16 2.61
N GLU A 81 -5.40 13.91 1.59
CA GLU A 81 -6.69 13.72 0.92
C GLU A 81 -6.70 12.40 0.15
N THR A 82 -7.84 11.70 0.24
CA THR A 82 -8.07 10.42 -0.42
C THR A 82 -9.18 10.51 -1.46
N ILE A 83 -9.12 9.64 -2.45
CA ILE A 83 -10.15 9.49 -3.47
C ILE A 83 -10.30 8.02 -3.82
N ASP A 84 -11.55 7.55 -3.83
CA ASP A 84 -11.90 6.18 -4.19
C ASP A 84 -12.84 6.20 -5.40
N LEU A 85 -12.42 5.56 -6.48
CA LEU A 85 -13.09 5.57 -7.78
C LEU A 85 -13.43 4.15 -8.20
N TRP A 86 -14.71 3.85 -8.19
CA TRP A 86 -15.23 2.56 -8.60
C TRP A 86 -15.28 2.49 -10.13
N GLY A 87 -15.09 1.30 -10.69
CA GLY A 87 -15.13 1.15 -12.15
C GLY A 87 -13.79 1.31 -12.83
N ALA A 88 -12.68 1.11 -12.11
CA ALA A 88 -11.37 1.09 -12.73
C ALA A 88 -11.30 -0.08 -13.74
N THR A 89 -10.85 0.21 -14.95
CA THR A 89 -10.69 -0.79 -16.01
C THR A 89 -9.22 -1.13 -16.18
N ARG A 90 -8.94 -2.37 -16.61
CA ARG A 90 -7.58 -2.85 -16.87
C ARG A 90 -7.38 -3.07 -18.36
N ASP A 91 -6.22 -2.65 -18.86
CA ASP A 91 -5.77 -2.95 -20.22
C ASP A 91 -4.29 -3.43 -20.24
N SER A 92 -3.64 -3.37 -21.41
CA SER A 92 -2.23 -3.74 -21.57
C SER A 92 -1.23 -2.77 -20.96
N TYR A 93 -1.64 -1.53 -20.69
CA TYR A 93 -0.82 -0.44 -20.17
C TYR A 93 -1.02 -0.19 -18.69
N GLY A 94 -2.10 -0.68 -18.07
CA GLY A 94 -2.29 -0.59 -16.63
C GLY A 94 -3.76 -0.56 -16.22
N PHE A 95 -4.03 0.22 -15.18
CA PHE A 95 -5.39 0.49 -14.70
C PHE A 95 -5.79 1.93 -14.98
N HIS A 96 -7.06 2.12 -15.31
CA HIS A 96 -7.63 3.39 -15.71
C HIS A 96 -8.89 3.67 -14.91
N ALA A 97 -8.93 4.82 -14.25
CA ALA A 97 -10.13 5.31 -13.58
C ALA A 97 -10.49 6.70 -14.10
N TYR A 98 -11.77 7.04 -13.99
CA TYR A 98 -12.34 8.28 -14.52
C TYR A 98 -13.23 8.94 -13.48
N ASN A 99 -13.10 10.25 -13.31
CA ASN A 99 -13.97 11.02 -12.43
C ASN A 99 -14.11 12.46 -12.93
N ASN A 100 -15.34 12.92 -13.18
CA ASN A 100 -15.61 14.32 -13.57
C ASN A 100 -14.73 14.83 -14.74
N GLY A 101 -14.42 13.96 -15.71
CA GLY A 101 -13.55 14.27 -16.85
C GLY A 101 -12.04 14.17 -16.57
N TYR A 102 -11.61 13.98 -15.32
CA TYR A 102 -10.25 13.60 -15.01
C TYR A 102 -10.01 12.13 -15.34
N THR A 103 -8.81 11.82 -15.82
CA THR A 103 -8.34 10.46 -16.04
C THR A 103 -7.20 10.14 -15.08
N TYR A 104 -7.20 8.92 -14.56
CA TYR A 104 -6.18 8.42 -13.63
C TYR A 104 -5.61 7.14 -14.22
N HIS A 105 -4.37 7.20 -14.68
CA HIS A 105 -3.69 6.10 -15.33
C HIS A 105 -2.58 5.59 -14.41
N VAL A 106 -2.77 4.36 -13.93
CA VAL A 106 -1.79 3.65 -13.10
C VAL A 106 -1.00 2.72 -14.02
N HIS A 107 0.08 3.25 -14.59
CA HIS A 107 1.02 2.48 -15.41
C HIS A 107 2.04 1.74 -14.52
N PRO A 108 2.75 0.73 -15.02
CA PRO A 108 3.84 0.08 -14.27
C PRO A 108 5.00 1.01 -13.89
N ASP A 109 5.20 2.11 -14.60
CA ASP A 109 6.31 3.04 -14.44
C ASP A 109 5.93 4.37 -13.77
N ARG A 110 4.66 4.80 -13.88
CA ARG A 110 4.19 6.08 -13.33
C ARG A 110 2.70 6.15 -13.01
N LEU A 111 2.33 7.17 -12.23
CA LEU A 111 1.00 7.75 -12.19
C LEU A 111 0.90 8.84 -13.26
N LEU A 112 -0.13 8.81 -14.10
CA LEU A 112 -0.47 9.91 -14.98
C LEU A 112 -1.92 10.35 -14.71
N ILE A 113 -2.11 11.61 -14.33
CA ILE A 113 -3.42 12.23 -14.13
C ILE A 113 -3.58 13.35 -15.14
N THR A 114 -4.68 13.33 -15.87
CA THR A 114 -5.02 14.34 -16.87
C THR A 114 -6.35 14.99 -16.51
N SER A 115 -6.45 16.30 -16.63
CA SER A 115 -7.69 17.06 -16.39
C SER A 115 -8.64 17.01 -17.59
N PRO A 116 -9.91 17.46 -17.42
CA PRO A 116 -10.90 17.44 -18.50
C PRO A 116 -10.53 18.23 -19.76
N ASP A 117 -9.64 19.21 -19.65
CA ASP A 117 -9.11 19.99 -20.78
C ASP A 117 -7.94 19.31 -21.51
N GLY A 118 -7.52 18.12 -21.05
CA GLY A 118 -6.42 17.36 -21.61
C GLY A 118 -5.04 17.73 -21.07
N SER A 119 -4.93 18.67 -20.11
CA SER A 119 -3.64 19.01 -19.51
C SER A 119 -3.20 18.00 -18.44
N THR A 120 -1.89 17.79 -18.32
CA THR A 120 -1.32 16.89 -17.31
C THR A 120 -1.33 17.57 -15.95
N VAL A 121 -2.03 16.97 -15.00
CA VAL A 121 -2.10 17.42 -13.60
C VAL A 121 -1.00 16.76 -12.78
N ALA A 122 -0.71 15.48 -13.05
CA ALA A 122 0.35 14.74 -12.40
C ALA A 122 1.01 13.78 -13.39
N ASP A 123 2.34 13.73 -13.39
CA ASP A 123 3.15 12.72 -14.06
C ASP A 123 4.25 12.32 -13.06
N GLU A 124 4.01 11.24 -12.33
CA GLU A 124 4.80 10.88 -11.16
C GLU A 124 5.41 9.49 -11.34
N PRO A 125 6.75 9.36 -11.46
CA PRO A 125 7.38 8.05 -11.47
C PRO A 125 7.21 7.37 -10.09
N TRP A 126 7.02 6.06 -10.11
CA TRP A 126 6.93 5.29 -8.88
C TRP A 126 8.29 5.17 -8.18
N THR A 127 8.30 5.33 -6.87
CA THR A 127 9.40 4.90 -5.99
C THR A 127 9.20 3.46 -5.53
N PHE A 128 7.96 2.97 -5.55
CA PHE A 128 7.59 1.59 -5.29
C PHE A 128 6.41 1.19 -6.18
N TYR A 129 6.49 0.02 -6.81
CA TYR A 129 5.40 -0.57 -7.57
C TYR A 129 5.38 -2.08 -7.37
N GLN A 130 4.22 -2.60 -7.00
CA GLN A 130 3.97 -4.03 -6.88
C GLN A 130 2.65 -4.36 -7.58
N SER A 131 2.68 -5.35 -8.47
CA SER A 131 1.49 -5.92 -9.09
C SER A 131 1.36 -7.42 -8.76
N ARG A 132 0.12 -7.92 -8.69
CA ARG A 132 -0.20 -9.31 -8.34
C ARG A 132 -1.32 -9.89 -9.22
#